data_AF-A0A7S9VTH4-F1
#
_entry.id   AF-A0A7S9VTH4-F1
#
_cell.length_a   1.000
_cell.length_b   1.000
_cell.length_c   1.000
_cell.angle_alpha   90.00
_cell.angle_beta   90.00
_cell.angle_gamma   90.00
#
_symmetry.space_group_name_H-M   'P 1'
#
loop_
_entity.id
_entity.type
_entity.pdbx_description
1 polymer ?
#
loop_
_entity_poly.entity_id
_entity_poly.type
_entity_poly.pdbx_seq_one_letter_code
_entity_poly.pdbx_strand_id
1 'polypeptide(L)'
;MEVNKSVTILHVGKLVTAHKECLCVVHSLSPREALVRTSLPMMAGESVTLGLRNGFSVSAVVGMNMGDHVSLLFEEHIAISTIIAEQRQGRSEREAVRLNIVMPITVCAVTGTHSCMMQDISLFGIKVLDEAGQLRENMKVQVFVEGLGKRDAMVRWCQDTYAGLSFEVALGFKLLDQWAAQIMG
;
A
#
# COMPACT_ATOMS: atom_id res chain seq x y z
N MET A 1 -3.18 27.12 -24.33
CA MET A 1 -4.33 26.23 -24.05
C MET A 1 -3.76 24.85 -23.77
N GLU A 2 -3.46 24.54 -22.51
CA GLU A 2 -2.96 23.20 -22.14
C GLU A 2 -4.10 22.21 -22.27
N VAL A 3 -3.90 21.18 -23.08
CA VAL A 3 -4.83 20.06 -23.20
C VAL A 3 -4.71 19.27 -21.89
N ASN A 4 -5.77 19.25 -21.08
CA ASN A 4 -5.92 18.34 -19.95
C ASN A 4 -5.96 16.90 -20.49
N LYS A 5 -4.79 16.31 -20.76
CA LYS A 5 -4.68 14.92 -21.19
C LYS A 5 -4.76 14.03 -19.96
N SER A 6 -5.93 13.46 -19.69
CA SER A 6 -6.05 12.38 -18.72
C SER A 6 -5.46 11.10 -19.30
N VAL A 7 -4.67 10.37 -18.53
CA VAL A 7 -4.24 9.02 -18.86
C VAL A 7 -5.08 8.04 -18.05
N THR A 8 -5.71 7.07 -18.71
CA THR A 8 -6.34 5.95 -18.01
C THR A 8 -5.25 4.99 -17.58
N ILE A 9 -5.15 4.76 -16.27
CA ILE A 9 -4.18 3.85 -15.68
C ILE A 9 -4.96 3.06 -14.64
N LEU A 10 -5.02 1.74 -14.76
CA LEU A 10 -5.57 0.87 -13.72
C LEU A 10 -4.42 0.44 -12.81
N HIS A 11 -4.23 1.18 -11.72
CA HIS A 11 -3.11 0.97 -10.82
C HIS A 11 -3.51 0.96 -9.35
N VAL A 12 -2.87 0.10 -8.57
CA VAL A 12 -3.05 0.06 -7.12
C VAL A 12 -2.28 1.22 -6.50
N GLY A 13 -3.01 2.11 -5.83
CA GLY A 13 -2.51 3.22 -5.02
C GLY A 13 -2.87 3.03 -3.55
N LYS A 14 -2.48 4.00 -2.72
CA LYS A 14 -3.06 4.21 -1.38
C LYS A 14 -3.53 5.63 -1.22
N LEU A 15 -4.54 5.81 -0.38
CA LEU A 15 -4.95 7.11 0.12
C LEU A 15 -4.51 7.21 1.58
N VAL A 16 -3.89 8.33 1.94
CA VAL A 16 -3.49 8.65 3.30
C VAL A 16 -4.30 9.86 3.73
N THR A 17 -5.13 9.69 4.75
CA THR A 17 -5.92 10.76 5.37
C THR A 17 -5.31 11.12 6.73
N ALA A 18 -5.88 12.09 7.43
CA ALA A 18 -5.48 12.41 8.80
C ALA A 18 -5.64 11.24 9.78
N HIS A 19 -6.50 10.26 9.47
CA HIS A 19 -6.88 9.21 10.40
C HIS A 19 -6.42 7.81 9.97
N LYS A 20 -6.23 7.58 8.67
CA LYS A 20 -6.08 6.23 8.13
C LYS A 20 -5.44 6.20 6.75
N GLU A 21 -4.84 5.05 6.45
CA GLU A 21 -4.42 4.65 5.12
C GLU A 21 -5.38 3.60 4.55
N CYS A 22 -5.64 3.64 3.25
CA CYS A 22 -6.38 2.57 2.59
C CYS A 22 -5.87 2.34 1.16
N LEU A 23 -6.15 1.16 0.61
CA LEU A 23 -5.89 0.93 -0.80
C LEU A 23 -6.91 1.66 -1.67
N CYS A 24 -6.46 2.03 -2.86
CA CYS A 24 -7.34 2.48 -3.93
C CYS A 24 -6.89 1.91 -5.27
N VAL A 25 -7.80 1.94 -6.24
CA VAL A 25 -7.49 1.76 -7.65
C VAL A 25 -7.57 3.11 -8.31
N VAL A 26 -6.45 3.64 -8.78
CA VAL A 26 -6.44 4.78 -9.69
C VAL A 26 -7.03 4.29 -11.00
N HIS A 27 -7.96 5.07 -11.58
CA HIS A 27 -8.59 4.81 -12.87
C HIS A 27 -8.07 5.77 -13.93
N SER A 28 -7.98 7.05 -13.59
CA SER A 28 -7.42 8.06 -14.46
C SER A 28 -6.65 9.09 -13.67
N LEU A 29 -5.73 9.74 -14.37
CA LEU A 29 -4.84 10.73 -13.81
C LEU A 29 -4.59 11.84 -14.81
N SER A 30 -4.73 13.08 -14.36
CA SER A 30 -4.44 14.30 -15.10
C SER A 30 -3.50 15.20 -14.27
N PRO A 31 -3.06 16.36 -14.77
CA PRO A 31 -2.18 17.24 -14.01
C PRO A 31 -2.83 17.86 -12.78
N ARG A 32 -4.16 17.85 -12.69
CA ARG A 32 -4.94 18.54 -11.65
C ARG A 32 -5.85 17.61 -10.86
N GLU A 33 -6.10 16.41 -11.36
CA GLU A 33 -7.02 15.49 -10.71
C GLU A 33 -6.66 14.03 -10.93
N ALA A 34 -7.05 13.20 -9.98
CA ALA A 34 -7.14 11.75 -10.13
C ALA A 34 -8.59 11.30 -9.97
N LEU A 35 -8.97 10.28 -10.72
CA LEU A 35 -10.16 9.50 -10.43
C LEU A 35 -9.74 8.19 -9.78
N VAL A 36 -10.20 7.94 -8.56
CA VAL A 36 -9.84 6.73 -7.80
C VAL A 36 -11.09 5.98 -7.37
N ARG A 37 -10.97 4.67 -7.17
CA ARG A 37 -11.96 3.83 -6.53
C ARG A 37 -11.38 3.33 -5.20
N THR A 38 -12.10 3.50 -4.11
CA THR A 38 -11.68 3.04 -2.78
C THR A 38 -12.87 2.45 -2.01
N SER A 39 -12.59 1.53 -1.09
CA SER A 39 -13.58 0.95 -0.17
C SER A 39 -13.96 1.90 0.97
N LEU A 40 -13.16 2.95 1.16
CA LEU A 40 -13.26 3.84 2.30
C LEU A 40 -14.19 5.03 2.01
N PRO A 41 -15.13 5.37 2.90
CA PRO A 41 -15.95 6.56 2.72
C PRO A 41 -15.08 7.83 2.85
N MET A 42 -15.04 8.63 1.80
CA MET A 42 -14.31 9.90 1.73
C MET A 42 -15.27 11.08 1.82
N MET A 43 -14.91 12.12 2.58
CA MET A 43 -15.74 13.33 2.67
C MET A 43 -15.25 14.39 1.69
N ALA A 44 -16.16 15.01 0.94
CA ALA A 44 -15.81 16.14 0.07
C ALA A 44 -15.16 17.27 0.89
N GLY A 45 -14.05 17.82 0.38
CA GLY A 45 -13.24 18.83 1.05
C GLY A 45 -12.18 18.27 2.01
N GLU A 46 -12.14 16.95 2.25
CA GLU A 46 -11.12 16.32 3.10
C GLU A 46 -9.74 16.34 2.42
N SER A 47 -8.70 16.74 3.15
CA SER A 47 -7.32 16.63 2.71
C SER A 47 -6.86 15.17 2.69
N VAL A 48 -6.23 14.77 1.59
CA VAL A 48 -5.78 13.39 1.37
C VAL A 48 -4.51 13.39 0.53
N THR A 49 -3.61 12.46 0.82
CA THR A 49 -2.44 12.21 -0.01
C THR A 49 -2.66 10.95 -0.84
N LEU A 50 -2.56 11.06 -2.16
CA LEU A 50 -2.52 9.92 -3.07
C LEU A 50 -1.09 9.39 -3.14
N GLY A 51 -0.86 8.20 -2.61
CA GLY A 51 0.39 7.45 -2.73
C GLY A 51 0.33 6.45 -3.89
N LEU A 52 1.35 6.46 -4.73
CA LEU A 52 1.58 5.51 -5.80
C LEU A 52 2.83 4.67 -5.51
N ARG A 53 3.22 3.80 -6.45
CA ARG A 53 4.49 3.05 -6.39
C ARG A 53 5.70 3.98 -6.29
N ASN A 54 6.83 3.39 -5.88
CA ASN A 54 8.12 4.08 -5.70
C ASN A 54 8.10 5.19 -4.64
N GLY A 55 7.06 5.25 -3.80
CA GLY A 55 6.91 6.32 -2.81
C GLY A 55 6.48 7.66 -3.42
N PHE A 56 6.14 7.71 -4.72
CA PHE A 56 5.57 8.89 -5.33
C PHE A 56 4.24 9.23 -4.63
N SER A 57 4.12 10.44 -4.12
CA SER A 57 2.95 10.89 -3.38
C SER A 57 2.56 12.31 -3.75
N VAL A 58 1.27 12.58 -3.63
CA VAL A 58 0.66 13.82 -4.12
C VAL A 58 -0.40 14.28 -3.13
N SER A 59 -0.29 15.51 -2.64
CA SER A 59 -1.33 16.15 -1.84
C SER A 59 -2.53 16.52 -2.69
N ALA A 60 -3.71 16.23 -2.17
CA ALA A 60 -4.98 16.45 -2.84
C ALA A 60 -6.09 16.77 -1.83
N VAL A 61 -7.21 17.24 -2.37
CA VAL A 61 -8.47 17.40 -1.64
C VAL A 61 -9.52 16.52 -2.31
N VAL A 62 -10.33 15.85 -1.51
CA VAL A 62 -11.47 15.08 -2.02
C VAL A 62 -12.46 16.04 -2.70
N GLY A 63 -12.70 15.84 -3.99
CA GLY A 63 -13.68 16.59 -4.78
C GLY A 63 -15.08 15.96 -4.67
N MET A 64 -15.59 15.48 -5.80
CA MET A 64 -16.89 14.83 -5.91
C MET A 64 -16.81 13.31 -5.66
N ASN A 65 -17.80 12.80 -4.92
CA ASN A 65 -18.09 11.37 -4.83
C ASN A 65 -19.11 11.00 -5.92
N MET A 66 -18.77 10.01 -6.75
CA MET A 66 -19.51 9.57 -7.93
C MET A 66 -19.77 8.05 -7.85
N GLY A 67 -20.46 7.60 -6.81
CA GLY A 67 -20.69 6.17 -6.57
C GLY A 67 -19.46 5.49 -5.99
N ASP A 68 -18.85 4.55 -6.72
CA ASP A 68 -17.61 3.88 -6.31
C ASP A 68 -16.36 4.71 -6.62
N HIS A 69 -16.49 5.75 -7.44
CA HIS A 69 -15.38 6.66 -7.74
C HIS A 69 -15.39 7.92 -6.90
N VAL A 70 -14.19 8.40 -6.59
CA VAL A 70 -13.93 9.66 -5.91
C VAL A 70 -12.94 10.46 -6.76
N SER A 71 -13.25 11.71 -7.07
CA SER A 71 -12.27 12.61 -7.68
C SER A 71 -11.38 13.20 -6.60
N LEU A 72 -10.07 13.21 -6.82
CA LEU A 72 -9.08 13.90 -5.99
C LEU A 72 -8.57 15.10 -6.77
N LEU A 73 -8.64 16.29 -6.18
CA LEU A 73 -8.16 17.53 -6.77
C LEU A 73 -6.78 17.84 -6.20
N PHE A 74 -5.76 17.92 -7.06
CA PHE A 74 -4.39 18.16 -6.61
C PHE A 74 -4.21 19.61 -6.17
N GLU A 75 -3.50 19.79 -5.07
CA GLU A 75 -3.18 21.11 -4.53
C GLU A 75 -2.13 21.82 -5.42
N GLU A 76 -1.29 21.04 -6.09
CA GLU A 76 -0.27 21.52 -7.02
C GLU A 76 -0.42 20.88 -8.40
N HIS A 77 0.08 21.56 -9.42
CA HIS A 77 0.09 21.04 -10.78
C HIS A 77 1.18 19.98 -10.95
N ILE A 78 0.82 18.81 -11.45
CA ILE A 78 1.75 17.68 -11.57
C ILE A 78 2.01 17.41 -13.03
N ALA A 79 3.28 17.42 -13.42
CA ALA A 79 3.65 17.03 -14.77
C ALA A 79 3.32 15.54 -15.00
N ILE A 80 2.38 15.25 -15.91
CA ILE A 80 1.99 13.88 -16.27
C ILE A 80 3.21 13.03 -16.64
N SER A 81 4.21 13.63 -17.30
CA SER A 81 5.45 12.95 -17.67
C SER A 81 6.18 12.36 -16.46
N THR A 82 6.18 13.06 -15.33
CA THR A 82 6.76 12.59 -14.08
C THR A 82 6.01 11.36 -13.59
N ILE A 83 4.67 11.41 -13.59
CA ILE A 83 3.86 10.30 -13.13
C ILE A 83 4.04 9.08 -14.03
N ILE A 84 4.01 9.25 -15.36
CA ILE A 84 4.24 8.15 -16.31
C ILE A 84 5.64 7.56 -16.15
N ALA A 85 6.67 8.39 -15.94
CA ALA A 85 8.03 7.92 -15.72
C ALA A 85 8.12 7.04 -14.46
N GLU A 86 7.55 7.49 -13.35
CA GLU A 86 7.51 6.72 -12.10
C GLU A 86 6.75 5.40 -12.26
N GLN A 87 5.60 5.43 -12.94
CA GLN A 87 4.80 4.22 -13.20
C GLN A 87 5.52 3.21 -14.11
N ARG A 88 6.41 3.66 -14.99
CA ARG A 88 7.22 2.77 -15.86
C ARG A 88 8.38 2.12 -15.13
N GLN A 89 8.94 2.81 -14.12
CA GLN A 89 10.06 2.30 -13.32
C GLN A 89 9.58 1.26 -12.29
N GLY A 90 8.33 1.39 -11.79
CA GLY A 90 7.72 0.59 -10.72
C GLY A 90 7.27 -0.85 -11.02
N ARG A 91 8.05 -1.68 -11.74
CA ARG A 91 7.66 -3.05 -12.13
C ARG A 91 8.00 -4.13 -11.11
N SER A 92 8.74 -3.81 -10.05
CA SER A 92 9.20 -4.82 -9.08
C SER A 92 8.28 -4.95 -7.87
N GLU A 93 8.32 -6.10 -7.19
CA GLU A 93 7.61 -6.33 -5.92
C GLU A 93 8.02 -5.34 -4.81
N ARG A 94 9.26 -4.84 -4.88
CA ARG A 94 9.84 -3.90 -3.90
C ARG A 94 9.18 -2.52 -3.92
N GLU A 95 8.53 -2.19 -5.03
CA GLU A 95 7.95 -0.87 -5.28
C GLU A 95 6.44 -0.83 -5.06
N ALA A 96 5.86 -1.96 -4.64
CA ALA A 96 4.44 -2.05 -4.35
C ALA A 96 4.03 -1.08 -3.25
N VAL A 97 2.84 -0.51 -3.40
CA VAL A 97 2.23 0.33 -2.38
C VAL A 97 2.09 -0.45 -1.09
N ARG A 98 2.57 0.14 0.01
CA ARG A 98 2.51 -0.44 1.35
C ARG A 98 1.64 0.43 2.25
N LEU A 99 0.75 -0.22 3.00
CA LEU A 99 -0.02 0.40 4.07
C LEU A 99 0.77 0.32 5.38
N ASN A 100 0.86 1.44 6.08
CA ASN A 100 1.48 1.52 7.41
C ASN A 100 0.49 1.01 8.47
N ILE A 101 0.53 -0.29 8.74
CA ILE A 101 -0.32 -0.97 9.72
C ILE A 101 0.59 -1.65 10.74
N VAL A 102 0.58 -1.10 11.96
CA VAL A 102 1.40 -1.60 13.06
C VAL A 102 0.56 -2.52 13.94
N MET A 103 0.91 -3.80 13.98
CA MET A 103 0.20 -4.79 14.81
C MET A 103 1.07 -6.00 15.14
N PRO A 104 0.81 -6.69 16.26
CA PRO A 104 1.49 -7.94 16.59
C PRO A 104 1.12 -9.03 15.58
N ILE A 105 2.12 -9.84 15.22
CA ILE A 105 1.96 -11.00 14.35
C ILE A 105 2.78 -12.17 14.89
N THR A 106 2.45 -13.37 14.44
CA THR A 106 3.21 -14.57 14.76
C THR A 106 3.98 -15.04 13.53
N VAL A 107 5.28 -15.32 13.69
CA VAL A 107 6.13 -15.88 12.64
C VAL A 107 6.63 -17.26 13.07
N CYS A 108 6.20 -18.28 12.36
CA CYS A 108 6.66 -19.66 12.55
C CYS A 108 7.84 -19.93 11.64
N ALA A 109 9.01 -20.18 12.21
CA ALA A 109 10.24 -20.53 11.52
C ALA A 109 10.71 -21.93 11.94
N VAL A 110 11.72 -22.46 11.25
CA VAL A 110 12.39 -23.72 11.66
C VAL A 110 12.98 -23.64 13.08
N THR A 111 13.32 -22.44 13.55
CA THR A 111 13.88 -22.18 14.89
C THR A 111 12.82 -22.11 15.98
N GLY A 112 11.53 -22.09 15.63
CA GLY A 112 10.43 -21.96 16.57
C GLY A 112 9.39 -20.92 16.15
N THR A 113 8.48 -20.62 17.07
CA THR A 113 7.44 -19.60 16.88
C THR A 113 7.86 -18.31 17.57
N HIS A 114 7.83 -17.20 16.83
CA HIS A 114 8.32 -15.90 17.28
C HIS A 114 7.20 -14.87 17.19
N SER A 115 7.13 -13.96 18.16
CA SER A 115 6.27 -12.80 18.09
C SER A 115 7.05 -11.65 17.46
N CYS A 116 6.46 -11.00 16.45
CA CYS A 116 7.03 -9.83 15.79
C CYS A 116 5.98 -8.71 15.74
N MET A 117 6.43 -7.48 15.51
CA MET A 117 5.52 -6.36 15.25
C MET A 117 5.56 -6.02 13.76
N MET A 118 4.48 -6.28 13.02
CA MET A 118 4.33 -5.78 11.65
C MET A 118 4.39 -4.25 11.67
N GLN A 119 5.03 -3.66 10.68
CA GLN A 119 5.20 -2.21 10.53
C GLN A 119 4.47 -1.70 9.28
N ASP A 120 4.56 -2.48 8.20
CA ASP A 120 3.86 -2.22 6.95
C ASP A 120 3.47 -3.54 6.27
N ILE A 121 2.50 -3.44 5.35
CA ILE A 121 2.05 -4.54 4.50
C ILE A 121 1.76 -4.07 3.08
N SER A 122 2.14 -4.87 2.09
CA SER A 122 1.80 -4.71 0.68
C SER A 122 1.16 -5.98 0.13
N LEU A 123 0.82 -5.99 -1.17
CA LEU A 123 0.36 -7.20 -1.84
C LEU A 123 1.41 -8.33 -1.85
N PHE A 124 2.70 -8.00 -1.74
CA PHE A 124 3.79 -8.96 -1.92
C PHE A 124 4.51 -9.32 -0.62
N GLY A 125 4.25 -8.61 0.48
CA GLY A 125 4.97 -8.88 1.70
C GLY A 125 4.75 -7.87 2.81
N ILE A 126 5.52 -8.02 3.87
CA ILE A 126 5.45 -7.20 5.09
C ILE A 126 6.84 -6.75 5.53
N LYS A 127 6.89 -5.63 6.23
CA LYS A 127 8.03 -5.28 7.09
C LYS A 127 7.67 -5.59 8.53
N VAL A 128 8.59 -6.19 9.26
CA VAL A 128 8.42 -6.53 10.67
C VAL A 128 9.58 -5.99 11.49
N LEU A 129 9.29 -5.66 12.74
CA LEU A 129 10.27 -5.49 13.81
C LEU A 129 10.40 -6.85 14.53
N ASP A 130 11.59 -7.42 14.48
CA ASP A 130 12.02 -8.66 15.13
C ASP A 130 13.00 -8.33 16.26
N GLU A 131 12.45 -7.93 17.41
CA GLU A 131 13.24 -7.53 18.59
C GLU A 131 14.13 -8.66 19.12
N ALA A 132 13.68 -9.91 18.97
CA ALA A 132 14.40 -11.08 19.42
C ALA A 132 15.56 -11.49 18.48
N GLY A 133 15.65 -10.88 17.29
CA GLY A 133 16.71 -11.13 16.32
C GLY A 133 16.78 -12.59 15.87
N GLN A 134 15.64 -13.22 15.61
CA GLN A 134 15.51 -14.64 15.26
C GLN A 134 15.43 -14.89 13.75
N LEU A 135 15.07 -13.87 12.96
CA LEU A 135 14.94 -13.96 11.52
C LEU A 135 16.30 -13.80 10.81
N ARG A 136 16.50 -14.58 9.74
CA ARG A 136 17.71 -14.53 8.90
C ARG A 136 17.31 -14.47 7.44
N GLU A 137 18.12 -13.81 6.63
CA GLU A 137 17.89 -13.75 5.18
C GLU A 137 17.77 -15.14 4.56
N ASN A 138 16.88 -15.28 3.58
CA ASN A 138 16.53 -16.52 2.88
C ASN A 138 15.90 -17.61 3.76
N MET A 139 15.50 -17.28 4.99
CA MET A 139 14.72 -18.18 5.84
C MET A 139 13.28 -18.27 5.32
N LYS A 140 12.79 -19.50 5.12
CA LYS A 140 11.37 -19.79 4.90
C LYS A 140 10.62 -19.75 6.23
N VAL A 141 9.50 -19.04 6.24
CA VAL A 141 8.66 -18.86 7.42
C VAL A 141 7.19 -18.92 7.04
N GLN A 142 6.34 -19.20 8.02
CA GLN A 142 4.90 -19.02 7.90
C GLN A 142 4.47 -17.87 8.82
N VAL A 143 3.88 -16.83 8.26
CA VAL A 143 3.38 -15.68 9.00
C VAL A 143 1.90 -15.85 9.26
N PHE A 144 1.48 -15.63 10.50
CA PHE A 144 0.08 -15.51 10.87
C PHE A 144 -0.24 -14.06 11.21
N VAL A 145 -1.18 -13.49 10.46
CA VAL A 145 -1.72 -12.15 10.68
C VAL A 145 -3.20 -12.29 11.00
N GLU A 146 -3.63 -11.72 12.13
CA GLU A 146 -5.03 -11.78 12.54
C GLU A 146 -5.95 -11.21 11.45
N GLY A 147 -7.05 -11.89 11.17
CA GLY A 147 -7.99 -11.55 10.08
C GLY A 147 -7.53 -11.92 8.66
N LEU A 148 -6.22 -11.98 8.38
CA LEU A 148 -5.67 -12.30 7.06
C LEU A 148 -5.21 -13.77 6.92
N GLY A 149 -5.05 -14.45 8.05
CA GLY A 149 -4.72 -15.87 8.16
C GLY A 149 -3.22 -16.16 8.02
N LYS A 150 -2.91 -17.42 7.70
CA LYS A 150 -1.53 -17.90 7.52
C LYS A 150 -1.05 -17.65 6.09
N ARG A 151 0.21 -17.23 5.95
CA ARG A 151 0.90 -16.99 4.67
C ARG A 151 2.31 -17.55 4.73
N ASP A 152 2.64 -18.40 3.77
CA ASP A 152 4.02 -18.83 3.58
C ASP A 152 4.81 -17.66 2.97
N ALA A 153 6.03 -17.46 3.47
CA ALA A 153 6.86 -16.32 3.15
C ALA A 153 8.35 -16.66 3.23
N MET A 154 9.16 -15.79 2.64
CA MET A 154 10.62 -15.83 2.68
C MET A 154 11.14 -14.53 3.26
N VAL A 155 12.07 -14.59 4.22
CA VAL A 155 12.82 -13.42 4.67
C VAL A 155 13.76 -12.98 3.54
N ARG A 156 13.61 -11.74 3.07
CA ARG A 156 14.35 -11.21 1.91
C ARG A 156 15.52 -10.33 2.29
N TRP A 157 15.43 -9.67 3.43
CA TRP A 157 16.49 -8.84 3.99
C TRP A 157 16.31 -8.75 5.50
N CYS A 158 17.42 -8.59 6.22
CA CYS A 158 17.44 -8.20 7.63
C CYS A 158 18.32 -6.96 7.78
N GLN A 159 17.83 -5.95 8.49
CA GLN A 159 18.57 -4.73 8.79
C GLN A 159 18.26 -4.30 10.23
N ASP A 160 19.28 -4.31 11.08
CA ASP A 160 19.14 -4.09 12.52
C ASP A 160 18.08 -5.02 13.13
N THR A 161 17.05 -4.46 13.76
CA THR A 161 15.89 -5.20 14.31
C THR A 161 14.74 -5.35 13.30
N TYR A 162 14.92 -4.95 12.04
CA TYR A 162 13.88 -5.07 11.02
C TYR A 162 14.16 -6.20 10.04
N ALA A 163 13.09 -6.83 9.57
CA ALA A 163 13.14 -7.79 8.47
C ALA A 163 12.03 -7.51 7.45
N GLY A 164 12.35 -7.76 6.18
CA GLY A 164 11.37 -7.75 5.10
C GLY A 164 11.04 -9.17 4.69
N LEU A 165 9.75 -9.51 4.71
CA LEU A 165 9.26 -10.83 4.32
C LEU A 165 8.46 -10.70 3.03
N SER A 166 8.76 -11.51 2.01
CA SER A 166 7.94 -11.64 0.81
C SER A 166 7.05 -12.86 0.91
N PHE A 167 5.76 -12.73 0.62
CA PHE A 167 4.84 -13.86 0.52
C PHE A 167 5.22 -14.77 -0.65
N GLU A 168 5.11 -16.08 -0.48
CA GLU A 168 5.27 -17.03 -1.59
C GLU A 168 4.14 -16.87 -2.63
N VAL A 169 2.94 -16.51 -2.16
CA VAL A 169 1.78 -16.15 -3.00
C VAL A 169 1.33 -14.75 -2.63
N ALA A 170 1.36 -13.84 -3.60
CA ALA A 170 0.90 -12.47 -3.42
C ALA A 170 -0.58 -12.42 -2.97
N LEU A 171 -0.90 -11.46 -2.11
CA LEU A 171 -2.27 -11.18 -1.72
C LEU A 171 -3.04 -10.60 -2.91
N GLY A 172 -4.29 -11.02 -3.07
CA GLY A 172 -5.20 -10.36 -3.99
C GLY A 172 -5.57 -8.97 -3.46
N PHE A 173 -5.69 -7.98 -4.36
CA PHE A 173 -6.09 -6.61 -4.00
C PHE A 173 -7.33 -6.59 -3.09
N LYS A 174 -8.39 -7.29 -3.50
CA LYS A 174 -9.67 -7.31 -2.78
C LYS A 174 -9.52 -7.85 -1.36
N LEU A 175 -8.66 -8.86 -1.16
CA LEU A 175 -8.41 -9.44 0.15
C LEU A 175 -7.72 -8.43 1.07
N LEU A 176 -6.64 -7.79 0.60
CA LEU A 176 -5.90 -6.82 1.41
C LEU A 176 -6.75 -5.57 1.71
N ASP A 177 -7.49 -5.07 0.72
CA ASP A 177 -8.39 -3.91 0.85
C ASP A 177 -9.49 -4.16 1.90
N GLN A 178 -10.16 -5.32 1.83
CA GLN A 178 -11.21 -5.67 2.78
C GLN A 178 -10.67 -5.90 4.20
N TRP A 179 -9.54 -6.57 4.33
CA TRP A 179 -8.91 -6.80 5.64
C TRP A 179 -8.44 -5.48 6.27
N ALA A 180 -7.80 -4.59 5.48
CA ALA A 180 -7.35 -3.29 5.98
C ALA A 180 -8.54 -2.43 6.45
N ALA A 181 -9.65 -2.44 5.72
CA ALA A 181 -10.86 -1.74 6.13
C ALA A 181 -11.48 -2.27 7.44
N GLN A 182 -11.29 -3.56 7.77
CA GLN A 182 -11.82 -4.16 9.00
C GLN A 182 -11.00 -3.83 10.25
N ILE A 183 -9.68 -3.71 10.11
CA ILE A 183 -8.78 -3.45 11.26
C ILE A 183 -8.58 -1.94 11.51
N MET A 184 -8.87 -1.09 10.52
CA MET A 184 -8.73 0.37 10.60
C MET A 184 -10.08 1.11 10.72
N GLY A 185 -11.19 0.37 10.70
CA GLY A 185 -12.54 0.89 10.94
C GLY A 185 -12.89 0.87 12.41
#